data_AF-A0AAU5WKZ7-F1
#
_entry.id   AF-A0AAU5WKZ7-F1
#
_cell.length_a   1.000
_cell.length_b   1.000
_cell.length_c   1.000
_cell.angle_alpha   90.00
_cell.angle_beta   90.00
_cell.angle_gamma   90.00
#
_symmetry.space_group_name_H-M   'P 1'
#
loop_
_entity.id
_entity.type
_entity.pdbx_description
1 polymer ?
#
loop_
_entity_poly.entity_id
_entity_poly.type
_entity_poly.pdbx_seq_one_letter_code
_entity_poly.pdbx_strand_id
1 'polypeptide(L)'
;MIHTKPRWSVPAIGAAAILTVVLATPSGAGSGHALPVRAVPAGAASPTSGLPPVPKVNVLRNRPGTAPGMFFTTPQNPNDLAVPHGPTIVDGKGRPVWFRPIPAGEIATDLRVQTYQGRKVITWWQGEHVNVGAGRGVGYIADENYRVIATVKGSSGPADLHEFRLTSRGTALLTLYPQVQRDLTAVGGPKDGTVFDGVVEEIDIATGRLLWRWSSLDHVPISETDLPYAARPDGAPYDYFHINSIDEDAEGDLLVSGRFVSTVFKIDRQTGKIEWRLGGRRSSFPLGIGVRFSWQHDAVWAGKDTIKLFDNGTLFLWDGYESRVAWIKVNPGRKTTRLVKQVTHPEHLSTIQEGNAQGLPNGNTAVSWGPTGRISEFSKGGKLLFDAALDKNWSTYRIFRSPWRAKPESAPIAVAQGGTVHAVWNGATGVARWRLYAGTAQNAMEPIAETAWNGLDTAIALPAAATSATYVKVEALDAQGKPLGSSNAAPRTGR
;
A
#
# COMPACT_ATOMS: atom_id res chain seq x y z
N MET A 1 -4.06 36.03 -51.43
CA MET A 1 -5.10 35.26 -50.73
C MET A 1 -4.43 34.49 -49.60
N ILE A 2 -4.66 34.95 -48.37
CA ILE A 2 -4.03 34.47 -47.14
C ILE A 2 -5.01 33.48 -46.51
N HIS A 3 -4.61 32.20 -46.36
CA HIS A 3 -5.40 31.21 -45.64
C HIS A 3 -5.03 31.24 -44.15
N THR A 4 -5.98 31.67 -43.34
CA THR A 4 -5.96 31.66 -41.88
C THR A 4 -6.16 30.24 -41.35
N LYS A 5 -5.33 29.83 -40.39
CA LYS A 5 -5.52 28.59 -39.60
C LYS A 5 -6.66 28.78 -38.59
N PRO A 6 -7.47 27.75 -38.30
CA PRO A 6 -8.51 27.86 -37.29
C PRO A 6 -7.88 27.91 -35.89
N ARG A 7 -8.21 28.96 -35.13
CA ARG A 7 -7.99 29.04 -33.68
C ARG A 7 -9.04 28.16 -33.01
N TRP A 8 -8.61 27.06 -32.41
CA TRP A 8 -9.43 26.32 -31.45
C TRP A 8 -9.22 26.97 -30.08
N SER A 9 -10.23 27.72 -29.64
CA SER A 9 -10.36 28.18 -28.26
C SER A 9 -10.75 26.99 -27.38
N VAL A 10 -9.82 26.52 -26.54
CA VAL A 10 -10.11 25.58 -25.46
C VAL A 10 -10.84 26.36 -24.37
N PRO A 11 -12.08 25.99 -23.97
CA PRO A 11 -12.72 26.61 -22.83
C PRO A 11 -11.93 26.25 -21.57
N ALA A 12 -11.72 27.24 -20.69
CA ALA A 12 -11.14 27.02 -19.37
C ALA A 12 -12.09 26.15 -18.56
N ILE A 13 -11.83 24.84 -18.56
CA ILE A 13 -12.47 23.88 -17.65
C ILE A 13 -11.57 23.85 -16.41
N GLY A 14 -12.15 24.24 -15.27
CA GLY A 14 -11.45 24.31 -13.99
C GLY A 14 -10.76 22.98 -13.65
N ALA A 15 -9.44 23.05 -13.49
CA ALA A 15 -8.63 21.97 -12.95
C ALA A 15 -8.96 21.80 -11.46
N ALA A 16 -9.90 20.91 -11.16
CA ALA A 16 -10.22 20.49 -9.80
C ALA A 16 -10.21 18.95 -9.74
N ALA A 17 -9.00 18.38 -9.81
CA ALA A 17 -8.70 17.04 -9.32
C ALA A 17 -7.25 17.01 -8.81
N ILE A 18 -6.91 18.01 -7.99
CA ILE A 18 -5.84 17.89 -7.00
C ILE A 18 -6.55 17.38 -5.76
N LEU A 19 -6.02 16.33 -5.13
CA LEU A 19 -6.45 15.95 -3.79
C LEU A 19 -5.99 17.06 -2.83
N THR A 20 -6.76 18.15 -2.78
CA THR A 20 -6.59 19.21 -1.79
C THR A 20 -7.20 18.69 -0.50
N VAL A 21 -6.40 18.06 0.34
CA VAL A 21 -6.78 17.92 1.76
C VAL A 21 -6.60 19.31 2.37
N VAL A 22 -7.70 20.06 2.49
CA VAL A 22 -7.72 21.32 3.22
C VAL A 22 -7.60 21.00 4.71
N LEU A 23 -6.40 21.15 5.28
CA LEU A 23 -6.22 21.22 6.72
C LEU A 23 -6.20 22.68 7.15
N ALA A 24 -7.18 23.06 7.97
CA ALA A 24 -7.21 24.35 8.65
C ALA A 24 -6.07 24.44 9.66
N THR A 25 -5.21 25.46 9.53
CA THR A 25 -4.12 25.75 10.47
C THR A 25 -4.65 26.46 11.72
N PRO A 26 -4.25 26.06 12.94
CA PRO A 26 -4.10 26.99 14.05
C PRO A 26 -2.63 27.42 14.14
N SER A 27 -2.41 28.73 14.04
CA SER A 27 -1.17 29.43 14.37
C SER A 27 -0.77 29.22 15.84
N GLY A 28 0.51 28.92 16.09
CA GLY A 28 1.09 29.03 17.44
C GLY A 28 2.47 28.37 17.56
N ALA A 29 3.52 29.18 17.65
CA ALA A 29 4.87 28.73 17.99
C ALA A 29 4.96 28.29 19.46
N GLY A 30 5.69 27.21 19.75
CA GLY A 30 5.96 26.79 21.12
C GLY A 30 6.85 25.55 21.22
N SER A 31 7.94 25.70 21.96
CA SER A 31 8.99 24.75 22.32
C SER A 31 8.53 23.38 22.84
N GLY A 32 9.39 22.37 22.62
CA GLY A 32 9.11 20.97 22.91
C GLY A 32 8.81 20.63 24.36
N HIS A 33 7.76 19.83 24.53
CA HIS A 33 7.57 18.84 25.59
C HIS A 33 6.62 17.76 25.04
N ALA A 34 6.84 16.50 25.45
CA ALA A 34 5.98 15.37 25.11
C ALA A 34 4.53 15.68 25.49
N LEU A 35 3.62 15.66 24.52
CA LEU A 35 2.19 15.90 24.76
C LEU A 35 1.45 14.60 25.09
N PRO A 36 0.51 14.62 26.06
CA PRO A 36 -0.22 13.44 26.48
C PRO A 36 -1.27 13.04 25.43
N VAL A 37 -1.56 11.74 25.38
CA VAL A 37 -2.67 11.14 24.62
C VAL A 37 -3.96 11.86 24.97
N ARG A 38 -4.53 12.62 24.03
CA ARG A 38 -5.82 13.32 24.22
C ARG A 38 -6.95 12.35 23.90
N ALA A 39 -7.87 12.20 24.85
CA ALA A 39 -9.04 11.31 24.74
C ALA A 39 -9.96 11.70 23.58
N VAL A 40 -10.49 10.68 22.90
CA VAL A 40 -11.51 10.76 21.83
C VAL A 40 -12.79 11.38 22.40
N PRO A 41 -13.52 12.25 21.67
CA PRO A 41 -14.79 12.80 22.14
C PRO A 41 -15.82 11.69 22.37
N ALA A 42 -16.46 11.69 23.54
CA ALA A 42 -17.58 10.82 23.86
C ALA A 42 -18.79 11.20 22.99
N GLY A 43 -19.19 10.32 22.08
CA GLY A 43 -20.35 10.54 21.20
C GLY A 43 -20.52 9.52 20.08
N ALA A 44 -19.48 8.77 19.70
CA ALA A 44 -19.64 7.60 18.85
C ALA A 44 -20.10 6.42 19.71
N ALA A 45 -21.11 5.66 19.24
CA ALA A 45 -21.45 4.38 19.83
C ALA A 45 -20.16 3.54 19.98
N SER A 46 -19.84 3.11 21.20
CA SER A 46 -18.68 2.24 21.41
C SER A 46 -18.80 1.05 20.47
N PRO A 47 -17.74 0.71 19.71
CA PRO A 47 -17.82 -0.43 18.81
C PRO A 47 -18.17 -1.70 19.58
N THR A 48 -19.04 -2.52 18.99
CA THR A 48 -19.62 -3.73 19.61
C THR A 48 -18.58 -4.75 20.07
N SER A 49 -17.37 -4.71 19.49
CA SER A 49 -16.24 -5.58 19.82
C SER A 49 -15.05 -4.86 20.45
N GLY A 50 -15.17 -3.58 20.78
CA GLY A 50 -14.07 -2.75 21.30
C GLY A 50 -12.98 -2.40 20.26
N LEU A 51 -13.08 -2.92 19.04
CA LEU A 51 -12.21 -2.54 17.92
C LEU A 51 -12.79 -1.38 17.13
N PRO A 52 -11.97 -0.42 16.67
CA PRO A 52 -12.45 0.58 15.74
C PRO A 52 -13.01 -0.07 14.46
N PRO A 53 -13.97 0.58 13.77
CA PRO A 53 -14.49 0.08 12.50
C PRO A 53 -13.37 -0.27 11.52
N VAL A 54 -13.37 -1.51 11.06
CA VAL A 54 -12.36 -2.00 10.11
C VAL A 54 -12.85 -1.72 8.68
N PRO A 55 -12.01 -1.16 7.80
CA PRO A 55 -12.37 -0.95 6.41
C PRO A 55 -12.73 -2.29 5.73
N LYS A 56 -13.85 -2.30 4.99
CA LYS A 56 -14.37 -3.54 4.39
C LYS A 56 -13.75 -3.79 3.02
N VAL A 57 -13.52 -5.08 2.74
CA VAL A 57 -13.14 -5.58 1.42
C VAL A 57 -14.25 -6.53 0.94
N ASN A 58 -15.03 -6.07 -0.02
CA ASN A 58 -16.17 -6.82 -0.56
C ASN A 58 -15.70 -7.70 -1.72
N VAL A 59 -15.76 -9.02 -1.54
CA VAL A 59 -15.39 -9.97 -2.61
C VAL A 59 -16.51 -10.04 -3.64
N LEU A 60 -16.20 -9.64 -4.87
CA LEU A 60 -17.10 -9.64 -6.02
C LEU A 60 -17.01 -10.94 -6.82
N ARG A 61 -15.82 -11.56 -6.82
CA ARG A 61 -15.56 -12.82 -7.53
C ARG A 61 -14.48 -13.61 -6.82
N ASN A 62 -14.70 -14.93 -6.69
CA ASN A 62 -13.68 -15.86 -6.22
C ASN A 62 -13.84 -17.21 -6.92
N ARG A 63 -12.93 -17.53 -7.85
CA ARG A 63 -12.92 -18.78 -8.61
C ARG A 63 -11.81 -19.71 -8.11
N PRO A 64 -11.94 -21.03 -8.31
CA PRO A 64 -10.84 -21.96 -8.07
C PRO A 64 -9.57 -21.57 -8.84
N GLY A 65 -8.41 -21.89 -8.26
CA GLY A 65 -7.09 -21.61 -8.85
C GLY A 65 -6.45 -20.29 -8.40
N THR A 66 -7.07 -19.56 -7.47
CA THR A 66 -6.41 -18.43 -6.77
C THR A 66 -5.23 -18.92 -5.94
N ALA A 67 -4.18 -18.11 -5.81
CA ALA A 67 -3.02 -18.47 -5.01
C ALA A 67 -3.40 -18.56 -3.53
N PRO A 68 -2.75 -19.41 -2.72
CA PRO A 68 -2.97 -19.39 -1.27
C PRO A 68 -2.45 -18.07 -0.66
N GLY A 69 -2.95 -17.74 0.53
CA GLY A 69 -2.49 -16.59 1.31
C GLY A 69 -3.55 -15.53 1.57
N MET A 70 -3.12 -14.45 2.19
CA MET A 70 -3.92 -13.29 2.59
C MET A 70 -3.53 -12.09 1.75
N PHE A 71 -4.43 -11.13 1.63
CA PHE A 71 -4.13 -9.82 1.06
C PHE A 71 -3.66 -8.85 2.15
N PHE A 72 -2.65 -8.08 1.81
CA PHE A 72 -2.06 -7.02 2.60
C PHE A 72 -2.36 -5.71 1.88
N THR A 73 -3.03 -4.79 2.56
CA THR A 73 -3.51 -3.54 1.99
C THR A 73 -3.47 -2.44 3.05
N THR A 74 -3.47 -1.20 2.59
CA THR A 74 -3.60 -0.01 3.44
C THR A 74 -4.82 0.78 2.97
N PRO A 75 -6.04 0.32 3.31
CA PRO A 75 -7.25 1.06 2.99
C PRO A 75 -7.23 2.40 3.71
N GLN A 76 -7.57 3.46 2.96
CA GLN A 76 -7.67 4.83 3.47
C GLN A 76 -8.88 5.53 2.86
N ASN A 77 -9.48 6.46 3.61
CA ASN A 77 -10.50 7.36 3.08
C ASN A 77 -9.85 8.71 2.78
N PRO A 78 -9.47 8.99 1.51
CA PRO A 78 -8.78 10.23 1.16
C PRO A 78 -9.61 11.50 1.40
N ASN A 79 -10.93 11.38 1.61
CA ASN A 79 -11.80 12.51 1.91
C ASN A 79 -11.94 12.79 3.42
N ASP A 80 -11.57 11.83 4.27
CA ASP A 80 -11.68 11.95 5.73
C ASP A 80 -10.67 11.02 6.43
N LEU A 81 -9.49 11.56 6.71
CA LEU A 81 -8.42 10.87 7.44
C LEU A 81 -8.67 10.80 8.96
N ALA A 82 -9.83 11.28 9.46
CA ALA A 82 -10.23 11.04 10.85
C ALA A 82 -10.97 9.70 11.03
N VAL A 83 -11.52 9.13 9.95
CA VAL A 83 -12.11 7.78 9.98
C VAL A 83 -10.99 6.76 10.23
N PRO A 84 -11.17 5.80 11.15
CA PRO A 84 -10.15 4.78 11.42
C PRO A 84 -9.75 4.01 10.16
N HIS A 85 -8.46 4.05 9.84
CA HIS A 85 -7.89 3.44 8.65
C HIS A 85 -6.44 3.03 8.91
N GLY A 86 -5.79 2.34 7.96
CA GLY A 86 -4.39 1.93 8.10
C GLY A 86 -4.10 0.49 7.65
N PRO A 87 -2.91 -0.04 8.00
CA PRO A 87 -2.50 -1.39 7.64
C PRO A 87 -3.53 -2.46 8.00
N THR A 88 -3.96 -3.21 6.99
CA THR A 88 -5.01 -4.24 7.11
C THR A 88 -4.61 -5.51 6.37
N ILE A 89 -4.76 -6.66 7.03
CA ILE A 89 -4.65 -7.98 6.42
C ILE A 89 -6.05 -8.56 6.29
N VAL A 90 -6.42 -9.03 5.10
CA VAL A 90 -7.72 -9.69 4.84
C VAL A 90 -7.51 -11.05 4.20
N ASP A 91 -8.40 -12.01 4.47
CA ASP A 91 -8.36 -13.32 3.83
C ASP A 91 -8.96 -13.31 2.42
N GLY A 92 -8.92 -14.46 1.73
CA GLY A 92 -9.51 -14.63 0.39
C GLY A 92 -11.04 -14.54 0.32
N LYS A 93 -11.73 -14.33 1.46
CA LYS A 93 -13.16 -14.04 1.55
C LYS A 93 -13.44 -12.59 1.92
N GLY A 94 -12.41 -11.74 2.02
CA GLY A 94 -12.54 -10.34 2.42
C GLY A 94 -12.72 -10.13 3.92
N ARG A 95 -12.53 -11.18 4.73
CA ARG A 95 -12.67 -11.09 6.19
C ARG A 95 -11.39 -10.51 6.79
N PRO A 96 -11.45 -9.45 7.61
CA PRO A 96 -10.27 -8.91 8.26
C PRO A 96 -9.62 -9.94 9.18
N VAL A 97 -8.30 -10.07 9.09
CA VAL A 97 -7.45 -10.92 9.93
C VAL A 97 -6.68 -10.06 10.91
N TRP A 98 -6.16 -8.92 10.45
CA TRP A 98 -5.43 -7.96 11.27
C TRP A 98 -5.77 -6.54 10.84
N PHE A 99 -5.91 -5.63 11.80
CA PHE A 99 -6.09 -4.21 11.54
C PHE A 99 -5.28 -3.40 12.56
N ARG A 100 -4.52 -2.44 12.06
CA ARG A 100 -3.82 -1.45 12.89
C ARG A 100 -4.27 -0.05 12.48
N PRO A 101 -5.19 0.59 13.24
CA PRO A 101 -5.52 1.98 13.00
C PRO A 101 -4.28 2.86 13.21
N ILE A 102 -4.13 3.88 12.38
CA ILE A 102 -3.06 4.89 12.51
C ILE A 102 -3.64 6.22 13.03
N PRO A 103 -2.79 7.13 13.55
CA PRO A 103 -3.24 8.45 14.00
C PRO A 103 -4.00 9.21 12.91
N ALA A 104 -4.99 10.01 13.31
CA ALA A 104 -5.73 10.85 12.38
C ALA A 104 -4.80 11.84 11.66
N GLY A 105 -4.97 11.96 10.34
CA GLY A 105 -4.13 12.81 9.49
C GLY A 105 -2.86 12.15 8.93
N GLU A 106 -2.46 10.98 9.45
CA GLU A 106 -1.45 10.14 8.81
C GLU A 106 -2.08 9.24 7.75
N ILE A 107 -1.26 8.72 6.83
CA ILE A 107 -1.62 7.62 5.93
C ILE A 107 -0.60 6.48 6.04
N ALA A 108 -0.92 5.31 5.48
CA ALA A 108 0.00 4.20 5.39
C ALA A 108 -0.01 3.60 3.98
N THR A 109 1.14 3.08 3.54
CA THR A 109 1.32 2.47 2.23
C THR A 109 2.18 1.21 2.34
N ASP A 110 2.19 0.40 1.27
CA ASP A 110 3.11 -0.72 1.09
C ASP A 110 3.14 -1.77 2.21
N LEU A 111 1.98 -2.07 2.79
CA LEU A 111 1.86 -3.22 3.68
C LEU A 111 2.15 -4.52 2.92
N ARG A 112 3.23 -5.22 3.28
CA ARG A 112 3.61 -6.49 2.65
C ARG A 112 4.44 -7.37 3.57
N VAL A 113 4.56 -8.64 3.20
CA VAL A 113 5.50 -9.58 3.82
C VAL A 113 6.87 -9.43 3.16
N GLN A 114 7.90 -9.21 3.96
CA GLN A 114 9.31 -9.21 3.53
C GLN A 114 10.12 -10.17 4.41
N THR A 115 11.42 -10.27 4.16
CA THR A 115 12.35 -11.06 4.98
C THR A 115 13.35 -10.11 5.63
N TYR A 116 13.53 -10.23 6.95
CA TYR A 116 14.56 -9.51 7.70
C TYR A 116 15.32 -10.50 8.58
N GLN A 117 16.65 -10.54 8.45
CA GLN A 117 17.53 -11.46 9.19
C GLN A 117 17.07 -12.93 9.12
N GLY A 118 16.64 -13.38 7.94
CA GLY A 118 16.16 -14.74 7.69
C GLY A 118 14.75 -15.05 8.20
N ARG A 119 14.08 -14.11 8.88
CA ARG A 119 12.71 -14.27 9.38
C ARG A 119 11.71 -13.50 8.53
N LYS A 120 10.48 -14.01 8.47
CA LYS A 120 9.38 -13.30 7.81
C LYS A 120 8.88 -12.18 8.72
N VAL A 121 8.70 -11.00 8.13
CA VAL A 121 8.21 -9.81 8.81
C VAL A 121 7.13 -9.18 7.94
N ILE A 122 6.24 -8.40 8.56
CA ILE A 122 5.43 -7.43 7.82
C ILE A 122 6.11 -6.07 7.86
N THR A 123 5.94 -5.32 6.79
CA THR A 123 6.46 -3.96 6.66
C THR A 123 5.40 -3.06 6.10
N TRP A 124 5.40 -1.78 6.47
CA TRP A 124 4.61 -0.73 5.82
C TRP A 124 5.35 0.60 5.97
N TRP A 125 5.02 1.58 5.13
CA TRP A 125 5.36 2.98 5.39
C TRP A 125 4.18 3.66 6.09
N GLN A 126 4.46 4.61 6.99
CA GLN A 126 3.44 5.43 7.64
C GLN A 126 3.97 6.84 7.93
N GLY A 127 3.13 7.85 7.73
CA GLY A 127 3.43 9.25 8.01
C GLY A 127 2.45 10.23 7.38
N GLU A 128 2.85 11.49 7.25
CA GLU A 128 2.02 12.55 6.67
C GLU A 128 2.05 12.50 5.13
N HIS A 129 0.89 12.70 4.51
CA HIS A 129 0.80 12.97 3.08
C HIS A 129 1.01 14.47 2.82
N VAL A 130 1.86 14.82 1.84
CA VAL A 130 2.09 16.21 1.42
C VAL A 130 1.51 16.47 0.02
N ASN A 131 1.12 17.72 -0.25
CA ASN A 131 0.31 18.17 -1.41
C ASN A 131 0.81 17.82 -2.83
N VAL A 132 1.93 17.12 -2.97
CA VAL A 132 2.50 16.68 -4.25
C VAL A 132 2.47 15.16 -4.45
N GLY A 133 1.70 14.43 -3.64
CA GLY A 133 1.67 12.97 -3.70
C GLY A 133 2.88 12.31 -3.05
N ALA A 134 3.70 13.07 -2.31
CA ALA A 134 4.85 12.55 -1.56
C ALA A 134 4.49 12.34 -0.08
N GLY A 135 5.33 11.57 0.61
CA GLY A 135 5.18 11.27 2.03
C GLY A 135 6.27 11.88 2.90
N ARG A 136 5.93 12.20 4.16
CA ARG A 136 6.90 12.47 5.22
C ARG A 136 6.67 11.48 6.36
N GLY A 137 7.37 10.35 6.32
CA GLY A 137 7.14 9.26 7.26
C GLY A 137 8.36 8.37 7.48
N VAL A 138 8.08 7.17 7.96
CA VAL A 138 9.07 6.13 8.24
C VAL A 138 8.55 4.75 7.81
N GLY A 139 9.47 3.88 7.42
CA GLY A 139 9.18 2.46 7.24
C GLY A 139 9.14 1.74 8.59
N TYR A 140 8.13 0.92 8.82
CA TYR A 140 7.96 0.09 10.02
C TYR A 140 8.21 -1.38 9.68
N ILE A 141 8.92 -2.08 10.56
CA ILE A 141 9.14 -3.54 10.47
C ILE A 141 8.54 -4.19 11.71
N ALA A 142 7.64 -5.14 11.54
CA ALA A 142 7.06 -5.91 12.63
C ALA A 142 7.14 -7.42 12.42
N ASP A 143 7.31 -8.15 13.52
CA ASP A 143 7.42 -9.61 13.54
C ASP A 143 6.05 -10.32 13.44
N GLU A 144 6.06 -11.65 13.51
CA GLU A 144 4.85 -12.49 13.50
C GLU A 144 3.95 -12.35 14.74
N ASN A 145 4.39 -11.63 15.77
CA ASN A 145 3.57 -11.29 16.94
C ASN A 145 3.01 -9.86 16.84
N TYR A 146 3.25 -9.18 15.71
CA TYR A 146 2.90 -7.78 15.42
C TYR A 146 3.63 -6.75 16.29
N ARG A 147 4.77 -7.14 16.89
CA ARG A 147 5.64 -6.21 17.60
C ARG A 147 6.48 -5.47 16.57
N VAL A 148 6.49 -4.13 16.63
CA VAL A 148 7.43 -3.32 15.85
C VAL A 148 8.84 -3.56 16.38
N ILE A 149 9.70 -4.11 15.53
CA ILE A 149 11.08 -4.47 15.88
C ILE A 149 12.11 -3.47 15.32
N ALA A 150 11.73 -2.68 14.31
CA ALA A 150 12.56 -1.61 13.78
C ALA A 150 11.70 -0.55 13.06
N THR A 151 12.23 0.67 12.98
CA THR A 151 11.76 1.72 12.09
C THR A 151 12.93 2.26 11.28
N VAL A 152 12.68 2.65 10.03
CA VAL A 152 13.71 3.11 9.09
C VAL A 152 13.26 4.42 8.47
N LYS A 153 14.18 5.40 8.42
CA LYS A 153 13.98 6.69 7.75
C LYS A 153 15.18 6.98 6.85
N GLY A 154 15.02 8.00 5.99
CA GLY A 154 16.12 8.50 5.19
C GLY A 154 17.22 9.15 6.02
N SER A 155 18.41 9.22 5.45
CA SER A 155 19.60 9.81 6.08
C SER A 155 19.44 11.32 6.31
N SER A 156 18.80 12.00 5.36
CA SER A 156 18.61 13.46 5.36
C SER A 156 17.21 13.89 5.82
N GLY A 157 16.36 12.97 6.26
CA GLY A 157 14.98 13.30 6.62
C GLY A 157 14.01 12.13 6.57
N PRO A 158 12.70 12.41 6.55
CA PRO A 158 11.68 11.37 6.45
C PRO A 158 11.79 10.60 5.13
N ALA A 159 11.42 9.33 5.17
CA ALA A 159 11.22 8.52 3.98
C ALA A 159 9.91 8.93 3.29
N ASP A 160 9.91 8.86 1.96
CA ASP A 160 8.73 9.06 1.15
C ASP A 160 7.83 7.80 1.11
N LEU A 161 6.55 7.98 0.78
CA LEU A 161 5.51 6.96 0.85
C LEU A 161 5.59 5.87 -0.23
N HIS A 162 6.36 6.07 -1.29
CA HIS A 162 6.21 5.25 -2.50
C HIS A 162 6.95 3.91 -2.46
N GLU A 163 8.04 3.80 -1.68
CA GLU A 163 8.80 2.56 -1.60
C GLU A 163 9.48 2.37 -0.24
N PHE A 164 9.28 1.18 0.34
CA PHE A 164 10.02 0.69 1.49
C PHE A 164 10.37 -0.79 1.30
N ARG A 165 11.59 -1.07 0.81
CA ARG A 165 12.01 -2.41 0.41
C ARG A 165 13.19 -2.92 1.20
N LEU A 166 13.02 -4.05 1.88
CA LEU A 166 14.12 -4.72 2.56
C LEU A 166 14.95 -5.51 1.55
N THR A 167 16.26 -5.52 1.76
CA THR A 167 17.20 -6.32 0.97
C THR A 167 17.63 -7.56 1.75
N SER A 168 18.23 -8.53 1.06
CA SER A 168 18.82 -9.72 1.70
C SER A 168 20.00 -9.40 2.61
N ARG A 169 20.57 -8.19 2.50
CA ARG A 169 21.74 -7.73 3.26
C ARG A 169 21.39 -7.12 4.62
N GLY A 170 20.11 -7.10 5.00
CA GLY A 170 19.67 -6.45 6.24
C GLY A 170 19.60 -4.92 6.14
N THR A 171 19.48 -4.40 4.92
CA THR A 171 19.34 -2.98 4.61
C THR A 171 17.93 -2.71 4.05
N ALA A 172 17.55 -1.43 3.94
CA ALA A 172 16.32 -1.02 3.30
C ALA A 172 16.58 0.03 2.21
N LEU A 173 15.96 -0.15 1.04
CA LEU A 173 15.84 0.82 -0.03
C LEU A 173 14.61 1.71 0.21
N LEU A 174 14.81 3.02 0.13
CA LEU A 174 13.81 4.07 0.37
C LEU A 174 13.78 5.07 -0.77
N THR A 175 12.60 5.63 -1.05
CA THR A 175 12.48 6.88 -1.80
C THR A 175 12.54 8.08 -0.87
N LEU A 176 13.07 9.21 -1.36
CA LEU A 176 13.03 10.51 -0.68
C LEU A 176 12.79 11.63 -1.70
N TYR A 177 12.23 12.75 -1.22
CA TYR A 177 11.93 13.95 -2.00
C TYR A 177 12.56 15.21 -1.38
N PRO A 178 13.91 15.34 -1.31
CA PRO A 178 14.50 16.59 -0.85
C PRO A 178 14.21 17.71 -1.85
N GLN A 179 14.03 18.93 -1.32
CA GLN A 179 13.80 20.13 -2.10
C GLN A 179 15.13 20.82 -2.38
N VAL A 180 15.36 21.20 -3.64
CA VAL A 180 16.57 21.92 -4.06
C VAL A 180 16.23 23.05 -5.02
N GLN A 181 17.13 24.04 -5.14
CA GLN A 181 17.02 25.10 -6.13
C GLN A 181 17.66 24.68 -7.46
N ARG A 182 16.94 24.90 -8.56
CA ARG A 182 17.37 24.60 -9.94
C ARG A 182 16.78 25.60 -10.94
N ASP A 183 17.41 25.66 -12.10
CA ASP A 183 16.88 26.35 -13.27
C ASP A 183 15.75 25.54 -13.91
N LEU A 184 14.54 26.10 -13.87
CA LEU A 184 13.31 25.51 -14.42
C LEU A 184 12.87 26.17 -15.73
N THR A 185 13.67 27.08 -16.31
CA THR A 185 13.32 27.77 -17.57
C THR A 185 13.05 26.80 -18.71
N ALA A 186 13.77 25.67 -18.74
CA ALA A 186 13.60 24.62 -19.76
C ALA A 186 12.21 23.96 -19.76
N VAL A 187 11.43 24.11 -18.69
CA VAL A 187 10.06 23.60 -18.55
C VAL A 187 9.02 24.72 -18.40
N GLY A 188 9.42 25.97 -18.65
CA GLY A 188 8.57 27.16 -18.53
C GLY A 188 8.45 27.73 -17.11
N GLY A 189 9.34 27.31 -16.19
CA GLY A 189 9.44 27.84 -14.83
C GLY A 189 10.47 28.96 -14.67
N PRO A 190 10.67 29.44 -13.43
CA PRO A 190 11.67 30.47 -13.12
C PRO A 190 13.11 29.91 -13.20
N LYS A 191 14.08 30.82 -13.33
CA LYS A 191 15.51 30.50 -13.31
C LYS A 191 16.00 29.99 -11.95
N ASP A 192 15.39 30.46 -10.86
CA ASP A 192 15.70 30.03 -9.50
C ASP A 192 14.42 29.44 -8.88
N GLY A 193 14.09 28.21 -9.27
CA GLY A 193 12.90 27.50 -8.84
C GLY A 193 13.19 26.36 -7.89
N THR A 194 12.28 26.12 -6.94
CA THR A 194 12.32 24.94 -6.07
C THR A 194 11.80 23.72 -6.82
N VAL A 195 12.57 22.63 -6.81
CA VAL A 195 12.24 21.34 -7.42
C VAL A 195 12.43 20.21 -6.41
N PHE A 196 11.62 19.17 -6.51
CA PHE A 196 11.86 17.91 -5.81
C PHE A 196 12.86 17.04 -6.57
N ASP A 197 13.87 16.55 -5.86
CA ASP A 197 14.75 15.50 -6.36
C ASP A 197 14.14 14.12 -6.04
N GLY A 198 14.06 13.23 -7.03
CA GLY A 198 13.78 11.82 -6.79
C GLY A 198 15.04 11.11 -6.31
N VAL A 199 15.08 10.76 -5.02
CA VAL A 199 16.26 10.13 -4.41
C VAL A 199 15.97 8.68 -4.03
N VAL A 200 16.95 7.82 -4.25
CA VAL A 200 17.02 6.48 -3.66
C VAL A 200 18.10 6.46 -2.59
N GLU A 201 17.80 5.91 -1.43
CA GLU A 201 18.80 5.61 -0.41
C GLU A 201 18.76 4.14 0.00
N GLU A 202 19.93 3.56 0.28
CA GLU A 202 20.05 2.31 1.01
C GLU A 202 20.53 2.60 2.44
N ILE A 203 19.72 2.22 3.41
CA ILE A 203 19.97 2.41 4.84
C ILE A 203 20.22 1.07 5.50
N ASP A 204 21.29 0.97 6.30
CA ASP A 204 21.49 -0.15 7.20
C ASP A 204 20.42 -0.13 8.31
N ILE A 205 19.61 -1.18 8.41
CA ILE A 205 18.45 -1.18 9.32
C ILE A 205 18.89 -1.18 10.79
N ALA A 206 19.99 -1.86 11.11
CA ALA A 206 20.44 -2.01 12.49
C ALA A 206 21.06 -0.73 13.05
N THR A 207 21.80 0.02 12.21
CA THR A 207 22.56 1.19 12.63
C THR A 207 21.96 2.52 12.18
N GLY A 208 21.02 2.50 11.22
CA GLY A 208 20.46 3.69 10.59
C GLY A 208 21.44 4.43 9.68
N ARG A 209 22.58 3.83 9.34
CA ARG A 209 23.61 4.46 8.51
C ARG A 209 23.21 4.44 7.04
N LEU A 210 23.46 5.56 6.35
CA LEU A 210 23.46 5.62 4.89
C LEU A 210 24.60 4.77 4.34
N LEU A 211 24.28 3.84 3.44
CA LEU A 211 25.27 3.02 2.74
C LEU A 211 25.41 3.42 1.27
N TRP A 212 24.32 3.87 0.66
CA TRP A 212 24.30 4.23 -0.75
C TRP A 212 23.21 5.26 -1.04
N ARG A 213 23.44 6.14 -2.02
CA ARG A 213 22.49 7.17 -2.43
C ARG A 213 22.58 7.42 -3.94
N TRP A 214 21.44 7.69 -4.55
CA TRP A 214 21.33 8.14 -5.94
C TRP A 214 20.32 9.27 -6.06
N SER A 215 20.66 10.29 -6.84
CA SER A 215 19.86 11.49 -7.08
C SER A 215 19.43 11.54 -8.54
N SER A 216 18.13 11.67 -8.79
CA SER A 216 17.62 11.83 -10.15
C SER A 216 18.21 13.05 -10.84
N LEU A 217 18.40 14.17 -10.13
CA LEU A 217 18.88 15.43 -10.69
C LEU A 217 20.33 15.38 -11.18
N ASP A 218 21.12 14.44 -10.68
CA ASP A 218 22.50 14.22 -11.16
C ASP A 218 22.54 13.47 -12.50
N HIS A 219 21.43 12.85 -12.91
CA HIS A 219 21.40 11.89 -14.02
C HIS A 219 20.29 12.12 -15.06
N VAL A 220 19.22 12.83 -14.71
CA VAL A 220 18.04 13.03 -15.55
C VAL A 220 17.74 14.53 -15.65
N PRO A 221 17.93 15.15 -16.83
CA PRO A 221 17.54 16.54 -17.06
C PRO A 221 16.07 16.79 -16.80
N ILE A 222 15.78 17.94 -16.17
CA ILE A 222 14.42 18.37 -15.83
C ILE A 222 13.52 18.43 -17.08
N SER A 223 14.07 18.75 -18.25
CA SER A 223 13.35 18.83 -19.52
C SER A 223 12.88 17.48 -20.09
N GLU A 224 13.28 16.35 -19.49
CA GLU A 224 12.76 15.02 -19.88
C GLU A 224 11.34 14.76 -19.35
N THR A 225 10.85 15.57 -18.41
CA THR A 225 9.51 15.44 -17.85
C THR A 225 8.43 15.69 -18.91
N ASP A 226 7.34 14.95 -18.77
CA ASP A 226 6.13 15.16 -19.55
C ASP A 226 5.22 16.22 -18.92
N LEU A 227 5.44 16.60 -17.66
CA LEU A 227 4.61 17.56 -16.93
C LEU A 227 5.08 19.02 -17.17
N PRO A 228 4.29 19.92 -17.77
CA PRO A 228 4.68 21.32 -17.89
C PRO A 228 4.74 22.00 -16.51
N TYR A 229 5.61 23.00 -16.33
CA TYR A 229 5.74 23.70 -15.03
C TYR A 229 4.42 24.27 -14.52
N ALA A 230 3.57 24.78 -15.42
CA ALA A 230 2.28 25.37 -15.08
C ALA A 230 1.24 24.36 -14.54
N ALA A 231 1.47 23.05 -14.69
CA ALA A 231 0.57 22.02 -14.17
C ALA A 231 0.82 21.62 -12.71
N ARG A 232 1.87 22.16 -12.08
CA ARG A 232 2.15 21.91 -10.67
C ARG A 232 1.09 22.58 -9.78
N PRO A 233 0.85 22.08 -8.56
CA PRO A 233 0.04 22.79 -7.57
C PRO A 233 0.64 24.15 -7.18
N ASP A 234 -0.22 25.11 -6.87
CA ASP A 234 0.19 26.43 -6.41
C ASP A 234 1.01 26.34 -5.12
N GLY A 235 2.10 27.12 -5.05
CA GLY A 235 3.03 27.11 -3.92
C GLY A 235 3.87 25.84 -3.74
N ALA A 236 3.64 24.77 -4.51
CA ALA A 236 4.41 23.54 -4.42
C ALA A 236 5.74 23.63 -5.20
N PRO A 237 6.83 23.00 -4.70
CA PRO A 237 8.00 22.74 -5.53
C PRO A 237 7.62 21.92 -6.76
N TYR A 238 8.36 22.14 -7.84
CA TYR A 238 8.15 21.40 -9.07
C TYR A 238 8.58 19.94 -8.90
N ASP A 239 7.70 19.02 -9.23
CA ASP A 239 8.04 17.60 -9.30
C ASP A 239 8.17 17.24 -10.77
N TYR A 240 9.38 16.91 -11.19
CA TYR A 240 9.70 16.64 -12.60
C TYR A 240 9.86 15.14 -12.87
N PHE A 241 10.25 14.36 -11.85
CA PHE A 241 10.66 12.97 -11.99
C PHE A 241 9.63 12.00 -11.38
N HIS A 242 9.12 12.33 -10.19
CA HIS A 242 8.19 11.55 -9.40
C HIS A 242 8.59 10.06 -9.30
N ILE A 243 9.62 9.80 -8.48
CA ILE A 243 10.11 8.45 -8.21
C ILE A 243 9.06 7.65 -7.42
N ASN A 244 8.72 6.44 -7.87
CA ASN A 244 7.63 5.70 -7.23
C ASN A 244 7.84 4.19 -7.03
N SER A 245 8.95 3.62 -7.49
CA SER A 245 9.30 2.23 -7.21
C SER A 245 10.79 1.97 -7.39
N ILE A 246 11.28 1.03 -6.59
CA ILE A 246 12.65 0.54 -6.62
C ILE A 246 12.61 -0.99 -6.56
N ASP A 247 13.33 -1.64 -7.46
CA ASP A 247 13.63 -3.06 -7.39
C ASP A 247 15.12 -3.31 -7.57
N GLU A 248 15.59 -4.48 -7.13
CA GLU A 248 16.97 -4.91 -7.21
C GLU A 248 17.05 -6.20 -8.04
N ASP A 249 17.98 -6.28 -9.00
CA ASP A 249 18.25 -7.52 -9.73
C ASP A 249 19.16 -8.48 -8.94
N ALA A 250 19.49 -9.63 -9.54
CA ALA A 250 20.30 -10.64 -8.86
C ALA A 250 21.76 -10.20 -8.67
N GLU A 251 22.22 -9.26 -9.49
CA GLU A 251 23.55 -8.66 -9.46
C GLU A 251 23.65 -7.49 -8.47
N GLY A 252 22.50 -6.99 -7.99
CA GLY A 252 22.42 -5.90 -7.03
C GLY A 252 22.26 -4.53 -7.67
N ASP A 253 22.04 -4.45 -8.98
CA ASP A 253 21.70 -3.23 -9.68
C ASP A 253 20.24 -2.87 -9.49
N LEU A 254 19.93 -1.58 -9.64
CA LEU A 254 18.60 -1.07 -9.33
C LEU A 254 17.76 -0.84 -10.58
N LEU A 255 16.48 -1.16 -10.47
CA LEU A 255 15.43 -0.74 -11.38
C LEU A 255 14.62 0.36 -10.71
N VAL A 256 14.60 1.55 -11.29
CA VAL A 256 13.91 2.72 -10.74
C VAL A 256 12.88 3.23 -11.73
N SER A 257 11.68 3.54 -11.24
CA SER A 257 10.62 4.14 -12.04
C SER A 257 10.52 5.65 -11.80
N GLY A 258 10.61 6.43 -12.88
CA GLY A 258 10.27 7.84 -12.91
C GLY A 258 8.92 8.02 -13.59
N ARG A 259 7.89 8.33 -12.81
CA ARG A 259 6.51 8.44 -13.29
C ARG A 259 6.35 9.61 -14.26
N PHE A 260 6.88 10.79 -13.90
CA PHE A 260 6.67 12.03 -14.64
C PHE A 260 7.54 12.17 -15.89
N VAL A 261 8.51 11.27 -16.06
CA VAL A 261 9.31 11.11 -17.29
C VAL A 261 8.88 9.89 -18.10
N SER A 262 7.82 9.18 -17.69
CA SER A 262 7.31 7.95 -18.32
C SER A 262 8.41 6.92 -18.63
N THR A 263 9.41 6.80 -17.74
CA THR A 263 10.65 6.04 -18.00
C THR A 263 11.01 5.14 -16.82
N VAL A 264 11.47 3.93 -17.14
CA VAL A 264 12.10 3.00 -16.21
C VAL A 264 13.62 2.96 -16.47
N PHE A 265 14.41 3.00 -15.41
CA PHE A 265 15.87 3.12 -15.44
C PHE A 265 16.50 1.88 -14.82
N LYS A 266 17.47 1.26 -15.50
CA LYS A 266 18.43 0.39 -14.82
C LYS A 266 19.66 1.20 -14.44
N ILE A 267 20.07 1.10 -13.17
CA ILE A 267 21.17 1.83 -12.57
C ILE A 267 22.21 0.82 -12.09
N ASP A 268 23.43 0.96 -12.58
CA ASP A 268 24.59 0.25 -12.05
C ASP A 268 24.85 0.75 -10.63
N ARG A 269 24.78 -0.17 -9.65
CA ARG A 269 24.85 0.22 -8.23
C ARG A 269 26.23 0.76 -7.86
N GLN A 270 27.30 0.21 -8.44
CA GLN A 270 28.67 0.55 -8.06
C GLN A 270 29.06 1.96 -8.48
N THR A 271 28.58 2.39 -9.63
CA THR A 271 28.96 3.65 -10.28
C THR A 271 27.85 4.70 -10.21
N GLY A 272 26.62 4.31 -9.90
CA GLY A 272 25.43 5.17 -9.93
C GLY A 272 24.97 5.56 -11.34
N LYS A 273 25.62 5.03 -12.39
CA LYS A 273 25.31 5.38 -13.78
C LYS A 273 24.05 4.65 -14.24
N ILE A 274 23.25 5.34 -15.06
CA ILE A 274 22.14 4.72 -15.78
C ILE A 274 22.72 3.85 -16.90
N GLU A 275 22.52 2.54 -16.81
CA GLU A 275 22.93 1.59 -17.85
C GLU A 275 22.04 1.69 -19.09
N TRP A 276 20.72 1.76 -18.86
CA TRP A 276 19.73 1.95 -19.92
C TRP A 276 18.42 2.54 -19.38
N ARG A 277 17.64 3.08 -20.32
CA ARG A 277 16.33 3.68 -20.12
C ARG A 277 15.28 3.02 -21.00
N LEU A 278 14.14 2.65 -20.43
CA LEU A 278 13.00 2.12 -21.17
C LEU A 278 11.84 3.11 -21.10
N GLY A 279 11.32 3.54 -22.25
CA GLY A 279 10.22 4.52 -22.31
C GLY A 279 10.68 5.98 -22.33
N GLY A 280 9.71 6.87 -22.24
CA GLY A 280 9.87 8.32 -22.26
C GLY A 280 10.63 8.88 -23.47
N ARG A 281 11.14 10.10 -23.30
CA ARG A 281 11.74 10.91 -24.38
C ARG A 281 13.12 10.42 -24.82
N ARG A 282 13.81 9.65 -23.98
CA ARG A 282 15.20 9.23 -24.18
C ARG A 282 15.43 7.74 -23.97
N SER A 283 14.49 6.90 -24.43
CA SER A 283 14.66 5.46 -24.34
C SER A 283 15.94 5.01 -25.06
N SER A 284 16.69 4.12 -24.42
CA SER A 284 17.87 3.45 -25.00
C SER A 284 17.51 2.43 -26.07
N PHE A 285 16.22 2.13 -26.25
CA PHE A 285 15.72 1.10 -27.14
C PHE A 285 14.58 1.63 -28.01
N PRO A 286 14.47 1.16 -29.27
CA PRO A 286 13.20 1.20 -29.97
C PRO A 286 12.15 0.45 -29.14
N LEU A 287 10.96 1.05 -29.02
CA LEU A 287 9.83 0.41 -28.37
C LEU A 287 9.19 -0.59 -29.35
N GLY A 288 9.24 -1.88 -29.03
CA GLY A 288 8.63 -2.92 -29.83
C GLY A 288 7.10 -2.78 -29.91
N ILE A 289 6.47 -3.51 -30.84
CA ILE A 289 5.01 -3.48 -31.01
C ILE A 289 4.31 -3.76 -29.66
N GLY A 290 3.41 -2.85 -29.26
CA GLY A 290 2.66 -2.92 -28.00
C GLY A 290 3.43 -2.52 -26.74
N VAL A 291 4.75 -2.29 -26.83
CA VAL A 291 5.57 -1.71 -25.76
C VAL A 291 5.29 -0.21 -25.72
N ARG A 292 4.33 0.18 -24.91
CA ARG A 292 4.01 1.57 -24.58
C ARG A 292 3.66 1.62 -23.10
N PHE A 293 3.94 2.71 -22.43
CA PHE A 293 3.42 2.96 -21.09
C PHE A 293 3.67 4.42 -20.77
N SER A 294 2.92 4.94 -19.83
CA SER A 294 3.13 6.30 -19.32
C SER A 294 2.63 6.39 -17.89
N TRP A 295 3.24 7.30 -17.12
CA TRP A 295 2.85 7.57 -15.74
C TRP A 295 2.83 6.32 -14.85
N GLN A 296 3.68 5.34 -15.17
CA GLN A 296 3.66 3.98 -14.61
C GLN A 296 4.03 3.92 -13.14
N HIS A 297 3.58 2.86 -12.46
CA HIS A 297 3.95 2.49 -11.10
C HIS A 297 4.50 1.06 -11.02
N ASP A 298 5.14 0.75 -9.90
CA ASP A 298 5.55 -0.61 -9.52
C ASP A 298 6.36 -1.33 -10.61
N ALA A 299 7.39 -0.66 -11.13
CA ALA A 299 8.31 -1.30 -12.07
C ALA A 299 9.23 -2.25 -11.30
N VAL A 300 9.05 -3.55 -11.54
CA VAL A 300 9.76 -4.63 -10.85
C VAL A 300 10.29 -5.66 -11.84
N TRP A 301 11.34 -6.37 -11.46
CA TRP A 301 11.83 -7.51 -12.20
C TRP A 301 10.84 -8.69 -12.12
N ALA A 302 10.57 -9.29 -13.27
CA ALA A 302 9.75 -10.49 -13.43
C ALA A 302 10.56 -11.64 -14.09
N GLY A 303 11.87 -11.61 -13.91
CA GLY A 303 12.87 -12.50 -14.49
C GLY A 303 14.14 -11.73 -14.86
N LYS A 304 15.16 -12.44 -15.33
CA LYS A 304 16.49 -11.85 -15.65
C LYS A 304 16.43 -10.70 -16.66
N ASP A 305 15.51 -10.76 -17.62
CA ASP A 305 15.44 -9.83 -18.73
C ASP A 305 14.03 -9.29 -18.97
N THR A 306 13.11 -9.49 -18.02
CA THR A 306 11.71 -9.12 -18.15
C THR A 306 11.32 -8.23 -16.98
N ILE A 307 10.83 -7.05 -17.29
CA ILE A 307 10.26 -6.09 -16.34
C ILE A 307 8.75 -6.28 -16.35
N LYS A 308 8.12 -6.12 -15.19
CA LYS A 308 6.68 -5.99 -15.06
C LYS A 308 6.39 -4.65 -14.41
N LEU A 309 5.39 -3.93 -14.93
CA LEU A 309 4.96 -2.65 -14.41
C LEU A 309 3.45 -2.51 -14.47
N PHE A 310 2.92 -1.62 -13.63
CA PHE A 310 1.55 -1.13 -13.72
C PHE A 310 1.54 0.13 -14.58
N ASP A 311 0.97 0.02 -15.78
CA ASP A 311 0.85 1.09 -16.77
C ASP A 311 -0.46 1.83 -16.51
N ASN A 312 -0.36 3.01 -15.89
CA ASN A 312 -1.50 3.88 -15.63
C ASN A 312 -2.12 4.38 -16.94
N GLY A 313 -1.27 4.70 -17.93
CA GLY A 313 -1.67 5.02 -19.31
C GLY A 313 -2.26 6.40 -19.51
N THR A 314 -2.40 7.20 -18.44
CA THR A 314 -3.04 8.52 -18.46
C THR A 314 -2.55 9.44 -17.33
N LEU A 315 -2.78 10.74 -17.49
CA LEU A 315 -2.68 11.77 -16.45
C LEU A 315 -3.96 12.61 -16.50
N PHE A 316 -4.35 13.26 -15.40
CA PHE A 316 -5.51 14.16 -15.33
C PHE A 316 -5.58 15.27 -16.41
N LEU A 317 -4.47 15.56 -17.11
CA LEU A 317 -4.40 16.57 -18.17
C LEU A 317 -4.72 16.06 -19.58
N TRP A 318 -4.64 14.74 -19.82
CA TRP A 318 -4.76 14.17 -21.16
C TRP A 318 -5.63 12.92 -21.15
N ASP A 319 -6.42 12.75 -22.21
CA ASP A 319 -7.09 11.47 -22.44
C ASP A 319 -6.04 10.38 -22.64
N GLY A 320 -6.23 9.24 -21.99
CA GLY A 320 -5.35 8.09 -22.11
C GLY A 320 -6.12 6.84 -22.47
N TYR A 321 -5.60 5.69 -22.03
CA TYR A 321 -6.22 4.38 -22.24
C TYR A 321 -6.44 3.68 -20.91
N GLU A 322 -7.16 2.55 -20.92
CA GLU A 322 -7.36 1.76 -19.72
C GLU A 322 -6.02 1.30 -19.13
N SER A 323 -5.95 1.27 -17.80
CA SER A 323 -4.73 0.85 -17.13
C SER A 323 -4.50 -0.65 -17.36
N ARG A 324 -3.23 -1.05 -17.38
CA ARG A 324 -2.85 -2.45 -17.62
C ARG A 324 -1.62 -2.85 -16.82
N VAL A 325 -1.46 -4.15 -16.61
CA VAL A 325 -0.18 -4.73 -16.22
C VAL A 325 0.54 -5.16 -17.48
N ALA A 326 1.78 -4.73 -17.67
CA ALA A 326 2.59 -5.08 -18.84
C ALA A 326 3.88 -5.80 -18.42
N TRP A 327 4.22 -6.87 -19.14
CA TRP A 327 5.52 -7.54 -19.05
C TRP A 327 6.33 -7.22 -20.29
N ILE A 328 7.48 -6.59 -20.11
CA ILE A 328 8.32 -6.12 -21.19
C ILE A 328 9.68 -6.79 -21.05
N LYS A 329 10.05 -7.56 -22.09
CA LYS A 329 11.38 -8.14 -22.20
C LYS A 329 12.32 -7.09 -22.79
N VAL A 330 13.45 -6.86 -22.13
CA VAL A 330 14.52 -5.95 -22.56
C VAL A 330 15.75 -6.78 -22.90
N ASN A 331 16.31 -6.59 -24.08
CA ASN A 331 17.59 -7.20 -24.46
C ASN A 331 18.60 -6.08 -24.76
N PRO A 332 19.48 -5.73 -23.79
CA PRO A 332 20.47 -4.67 -23.97
C PRO A 332 21.46 -4.96 -25.09
N GLY A 333 21.96 -6.20 -25.19
CA GLY A 333 22.95 -6.58 -26.21
C GLY A 333 22.43 -6.49 -27.64
N ARG A 334 21.13 -6.76 -27.85
CA ARG A 334 20.46 -6.61 -29.16
C ARG A 334 19.77 -5.26 -29.34
N LYS A 335 19.72 -4.42 -28.29
CA LYS A 335 18.97 -3.16 -28.23
C LYS A 335 17.49 -3.31 -28.66
N THR A 336 16.82 -4.35 -28.19
CA THR A 336 15.40 -4.61 -28.52
C THR A 336 14.52 -4.71 -27.29
N THR A 337 13.28 -4.28 -27.43
CA THR A 337 12.22 -4.50 -26.43
C THR A 337 11.06 -5.28 -27.03
N ARG A 338 10.37 -6.08 -26.22
CA ARG A 338 9.20 -6.84 -26.66
C ARG A 338 8.17 -6.96 -25.55
N LEU A 339 6.91 -6.66 -25.87
CA LEU A 339 5.80 -6.98 -24.99
C LEU A 339 5.64 -8.51 -24.92
N VAL A 340 5.79 -9.07 -23.73
CA VAL A 340 5.65 -10.51 -23.48
C VAL A 340 4.19 -10.87 -23.31
N LYS A 341 3.50 -10.11 -22.47
CA LYS A 341 2.06 -10.21 -22.22
C LYS A 341 1.57 -8.93 -21.56
N GLN A 342 0.25 -8.76 -21.56
CA GLN A 342 -0.44 -7.74 -20.80
C GLN A 342 -1.70 -8.30 -20.15
N VAL A 343 -2.21 -7.62 -19.14
CA VAL A 343 -3.52 -7.89 -18.55
C VAL A 343 -4.24 -6.57 -18.30
N THR A 344 -5.49 -6.48 -18.71
CA THR A 344 -6.43 -5.40 -18.40
C THR A 344 -7.59 -5.96 -17.56
N HIS A 345 -8.22 -5.10 -16.77
CA HIS A 345 -9.46 -5.49 -16.09
C HIS A 345 -10.58 -5.66 -17.13
N PRO A 346 -11.47 -6.67 -17.02
CA PRO A 346 -12.58 -6.85 -17.96
C PRO A 346 -13.59 -5.68 -18.01
N GLU A 347 -13.62 -4.86 -16.95
CA GLU A 347 -14.41 -3.63 -16.91
C GLU A 347 -13.62 -2.40 -17.40
N HIS A 348 -12.44 -2.60 -18.01
CA HIS A 348 -11.59 -1.55 -18.57
C HIS A 348 -11.26 -0.42 -17.56
N LEU A 349 -10.89 -0.82 -16.34
CA LEU A 349 -10.55 0.13 -15.28
C LEU A 349 -9.38 1.04 -15.69
N SER A 350 -9.47 2.31 -15.34
CA SER A 350 -8.40 3.29 -15.52
C SER A 350 -8.15 4.02 -14.20
N THR A 351 -6.88 4.20 -13.86
CA THR A 351 -6.44 5.01 -12.72
C THR A 351 -5.24 5.87 -13.12
N ILE A 352 -5.32 7.16 -12.80
CA ILE A 352 -4.29 8.15 -13.15
C ILE A 352 -3.03 8.02 -12.28
N GLN A 353 -3.09 7.28 -11.17
CA GLN A 353 -2.02 7.15 -10.18
C GLN A 353 -2.06 5.82 -9.43
N GLU A 354 -0.95 5.51 -8.74
CA GLU A 354 -0.78 4.36 -7.87
C GLU A 354 -1.08 3.03 -8.57
N GLY A 355 -1.33 1.97 -7.79
CA GLY A 355 -1.53 0.63 -8.30
C GLY A 355 -0.23 -0.17 -8.39
N ASN A 356 -0.37 -1.48 -8.46
CA ASN A 356 0.75 -2.40 -8.52
C ASN A 356 0.35 -3.77 -9.04
N ALA A 357 1.34 -4.57 -9.39
CA ALA A 357 1.14 -5.96 -9.77
C ALA A 357 2.15 -6.86 -9.08
N GLN A 358 1.69 -7.88 -8.37
CA GLN A 358 2.56 -8.88 -7.75
C GLN A 358 2.47 -10.21 -8.49
N GLY A 359 3.62 -10.75 -8.92
CA GLY A 359 3.67 -12.12 -9.43
C GLY A 359 3.57 -13.10 -8.26
N LEU A 360 2.76 -14.16 -8.41
CA LEU A 360 2.50 -15.13 -7.34
C LEU A 360 3.17 -16.49 -7.65
N PRO A 361 3.48 -17.32 -6.63
CA PRO A 361 4.20 -18.58 -6.82
C PRO A 361 3.54 -19.59 -7.79
N ASN A 362 2.21 -19.56 -7.92
CA ASN A 362 1.46 -20.39 -8.87
C ASN A 362 1.41 -19.82 -10.29
N GLY A 363 2.14 -18.73 -10.57
CA GLY A 363 2.17 -18.05 -11.86
C GLY A 363 1.03 -17.04 -12.08
N ASN A 364 0.14 -16.87 -11.11
CA ASN A 364 -0.91 -15.86 -11.14
C ASN A 364 -0.32 -14.46 -10.90
N THR A 365 -1.16 -13.43 -11.02
CA THR A 365 -0.80 -12.04 -10.74
C THR A 365 -1.89 -11.39 -9.92
N ALA A 366 -1.55 -10.94 -8.71
CA ALA A 366 -2.41 -10.05 -7.92
C ALA A 366 -2.20 -8.60 -8.36
N VAL A 367 -3.27 -7.82 -8.43
CA VAL A 367 -3.24 -6.45 -8.96
C VAL A 367 -4.05 -5.52 -8.05
N SER A 368 -3.45 -4.40 -7.65
CA SER A 368 -4.18 -3.23 -7.15
C SER A 368 -4.44 -2.29 -8.32
N TRP A 369 -5.66 -1.79 -8.41
CA TRP A 369 -6.04 -0.73 -9.35
C TRP A 369 -6.07 0.64 -8.66
N GLY A 370 -5.23 0.82 -7.63
CA GLY A 370 -4.98 2.09 -6.95
C GLY A 370 -6.24 2.73 -6.35
N PRO A 371 -6.46 4.04 -6.54
CA PRO A 371 -7.60 4.79 -6.02
C PRO A 371 -8.98 4.29 -6.39
N THR A 372 -9.12 3.40 -7.38
CA THR A 372 -10.40 2.76 -7.69
C THR A 372 -10.87 1.82 -6.56
N GLY A 373 -9.99 1.44 -5.63
CA GLY A 373 -10.27 0.50 -4.55
C GLY A 373 -10.45 -0.94 -5.01
N ARG A 374 -10.15 -1.25 -6.29
CA ARG A 374 -10.30 -2.59 -6.87
C ARG A 374 -9.05 -3.44 -6.65
N ILE A 375 -9.28 -4.70 -6.32
CA ILE A 375 -8.25 -5.72 -6.07
C ILE A 375 -8.59 -6.95 -6.89
N SER A 376 -7.66 -7.41 -7.74
CA SER A 376 -7.91 -8.55 -8.62
C SER A 376 -6.79 -9.59 -8.55
N GLU A 377 -7.11 -10.84 -8.90
CA GLU A 377 -6.12 -11.87 -9.19
C GLU A 377 -6.40 -12.49 -10.56
N PHE A 378 -5.39 -12.50 -11.41
CA PHE A 378 -5.44 -13.09 -12.74
C PHE A 378 -4.62 -14.37 -12.79
N SER A 379 -5.16 -15.39 -13.45
CA SER A 379 -4.41 -16.61 -13.77
C SER A 379 -3.16 -16.30 -14.60
N LYS A 380 -2.22 -17.26 -14.68
CA LYS A 380 -1.07 -17.18 -15.60
C LYS A 380 -1.45 -16.81 -17.04
N GLY A 381 -2.61 -17.28 -17.50
CA GLY A 381 -3.16 -17.02 -18.84
C GLY A 381 -3.99 -15.75 -18.97
N GLY A 382 -4.08 -14.90 -17.94
CA GLY A 382 -4.79 -13.62 -17.99
C GLY A 382 -6.29 -13.67 -17.67
N LYS A 383 -6.85 -14.84 -17.30
CA LYS A 383 -8.24 -14.94 -16.84
C LYS A 383 -8.42 -14.36 -15.43
N LEU A 384 -9.43 -13.50 -15.23
CA LEU A 384 -9.83 -13.00 -13.91
C LEU A 384 -10.38 -14.13 -13.03
N LEU A 385 -9.70 -14.41 -11.91
CA LEU A 385 -10.03 -15.45 -10.94
C LEU A 385 -10.63 -14.87 -9.66
N PHE A 386 -10.02 -13.82 -9.13
CA PHE A 386 -10.47 -13.10 -7.94
C PHE A 386 -10.73 -11.65 -8.28
N ASP A 387 -11.76 -11.07 -7.68
CA ASP A 387 -12.03 -9.65 -7.74
C ASP A 387 -12.72 -9.17 -6.47
N ALA A 388 -12.33 -8.00 -5.97
CA ALA A 388 -12.88 -7.38 -4.78
C ALA A 388 -12.83 -5.85 -4.88
N ALA A 389 -13.64 -5.19 -4.06
CA ALA A 389 -13.68 -3.74 -3.95
C ALA A 389 -13.69 -3.31 -2.49
N LEU A 390 -12.95 -2.24 -2.19
CA LEU A 390 -13.17 -1.46 -0.97
C LEU A 390 -14.54 -0.78 -1.02
N ASP A 391 -15.04 -0.34 0.14
CA ASP A 391 -16.26 0.47 0.20
C ASP A 391 -16.09 1.77 -0.61
N LYS A 392 -17.22 2.36 -1.03
CA LYS A 392 -17.21 3.64 -1.77
C LYS A 392 -16.41 4.70 -0.99
N ASN A 393 -15.61 5.49 -1.71
CA ASN A 393 -14.70 6.52 -1.18
C ASN A 393 -13.47 5.98 -0.46
N TRP A 394 -13.23 4.67 -0.44
CA TRP A 394 -11.98 4.10 0.07
C TRP A 394 -11.02 3.78 -1.08
N SER A 395 -9.74 4.03 -0.85
CA SER A 395 -8.65 3.71 -1.77
C SER A 395 -7.57 2.88 -1.08
N THR A 396 -6.65 2.33 -1.87
CA THR A 396 -5.40 1.79 -1.37
C THR A 396 -4.29 1.98 -2.40
N TYR A 397 -3.09 2.31 -1.92
CA TYR A 397 -1.93 2.58 -2.78
C TYR A 397 -1.49 1.32 -3.55
N ARG A 398 -1.25 0.23 -2.80
CA ARG A 398 -0.85 -1.08 -3.32
C ARG A 398 -1.50 -2.20 -2.54
N ILE A 399 -1.51 -3.39 -3.14
CA ILE A 399 -1.85 -4.64 -2.49
C ILE A 399 -0.76 -5.69 -2.71
N PHE A 400 -0.59 -6.56 -1.74
CA PHE A 400 0.25 -7.74 -1.86
C PHE A 400 -0.50 -8.97 -1.36
N ARG A 401 -0.21 -10.13 -1.91
CA ARG A 401 -0.74 -11.43 -1.49
C ARG A 401 0.41 -12.32 -1.04
N SER A 402 0.31 -12.83 0.19
CA SER A 402 1.33 -13.72 0.76
C SER A 402 0.71 -14.69 1.76
N PRO A 403 1.22 -15.91 1.89
CA PRO A 403 1.04 -16.69 3.11
C PRO A 403 1.57 -15.91 4.31
N TRP A 404 0.85 -15.99 5.42
CA TRP A 404 1.24 -15.38 6.68
C TRP A 404 0.70 -16.20 7.84
N ARG A 405 1.58 -16.43 8.81
CA ARG A 405 1.24 -17.05 10.08
C ARG A 405 1.73 -16.13 11.17
N ALA A 406 0.79 -15.71 12.00
CA ALA A 406 1.04 -14.86 13.14
C ALA A 406 0.31 -15.38 14.38
N LYS A 407 0.92 -15.09 15.53
CA LYS A 407 0.37 -15.30 16.86
C LYS A 407 0.54 -13.99 17.64
N PRO A 408 -0.49 -13.15 17.72
CA PRO A 408 -0.42 -11.90 18.47
C PRO A 408 0.03 -12.15 19.93
N GLU A 409 0.79 -11.19 20.50
CA GLU A 409 1.15 -11.25 21.93
C GLU A 409 -0.09 -11.16 22.84
N SER A 410 -1.15 -10.50 22.36
CA SER A 410 -2.42 -10.39 23.09
C SER A 410 -3.17 -11.71 23.15
N ALA A 411 -3.82 -11.97 24.28
CA ALA A 411 -4.84 -13.00 24.39
C ALA A 411 -6.10 -12.59 23.62
N PRO A 412 -6.93 -13.54 23.16
CA PRO A 412 -8.24 -13.20 22.60
C PRO A 412 -9.15 -12.56 23.66
N ILE A 413 -10.15 -11.82 23.21
CA ILE A 413 -11.12 -11.12 24.05
C ILE A 413 -12.52 -11.64 23.74
N ALA A 414 -13.32 -11.87 24.79
CA ALA A 414 -14.75 -12.10 24.66
C ALA A 414 -15.50 -10.81 25.02
N VAL A 415 -16.38 -10.34 24.14
CA VAL A 415 -17.28 -9.20 24.42
C VAL A 415 -18.72 -9.67 24.27
N ALA A 416 -19.47 -9.68 25.37
CA ALA A 416 -20.89 -10.05 25.35
C ALA A 416 -21.75 -8.80 25.27
N GLN A 417 -22.64 -8.75 24.28
CA GLN A 417 -23.59 -7.67 24.08
C GLN A 417 -24.95 -8.24 23.65
N GLY A 418 -25.95 -8.13 24.54
CA GLY A 418 -27.27 -8.73 24.33
C GLY A 418 -27.20 -10.24 24.13
N GLY A 419 -27.73 -10.72 23.00
CA GLY A 419 -27.74 -12.14 22.61
C GLY A 419 -26.49 -12.63 21.88
N THR A 420 -25.43 -11.82 21.77
CA THR A 420 -24.24 -12.14 20.97
C THR A 420 -22.98 -12.03 21.82
N VAL A 421 -22.04 -12.95 21.60
CA VAL A 421 -20.67 -12.88 22.10
C VAL A 421 -19.73 -12.71 20.92
N HIS A 422 -18.96 -11.62 20.92
CA HIS A 422 -17.89 -11.37 19.96
C HIS A 422 -16.60 -12.02 20.47
N ALA A 423 -16.08 -12.97 19.71
CA ALA A 423 -14.76 -13.56 19.91
C ALA A 423 -13.73 -12.81 19.06
N VAL A 424 -12.88 -12.02 19.72
CA VAL A 424 -11.99 -11.05 19.07
C VAL A 424 -10.53 -11.44 19.26
N TRP A 425 -9.77 -11.59 18.18
CA TRP A 425 -8.32 -11.78 18.26
C TRP A 425 -7.61 -11.16 17.05
N ASN A 426 -7.19 -9.91 17.20
CA ASN A 426 -6.58 -9.11 16.14
C ASN A 426 -5.23 -9.67 15.70
N GLY A 427 -5.19 -10.28 14.51
CA GLY A 427 -3.99 -10.83 13.87
C GLY A 427 -3.77 -12.32 14.08
N ALA A 428 -4.59 -13.01 14.87
CA ALA A 428 -4.40 -14.43 15.08
C ALA A 428 -4.70 -15.22 13.80
N THR A 429 -3.75 -16.07 13.42
CA THR A 429 -3.88 -16.97 12.27
C THR A 429 -3.95 -18.42 12.74
N GLY A 430 -4.50 -19.30 11.91
CA GLY A 430 -4.62 -20.73 12.25
C GLY A 430 -5.81 -21.07 13.15
N VAL A 431 -6.58 -20.09 13.60
CA VAL A 431 -7.87 -20.31 14.27
C VAL A 431 -8.87 -20.86 13.26
N ALA A 432 -9.34 -22.09 13.48
CA ALA A 432 -10.37 -22.71 12.64
C ALA A 432 -11.76 -22.48 13.23
N ARG A 433 -11.89 -22.50 14.56
CA ARG A 433 -13.15 -22.32 15.27
C ARG A 433 -12.92 -21.74 16.66
N TRP A 434 -13.97 -21.15 17.19
CA TRP A 434 -14.09 -20.69 18.57
C TRP A 434 -14.96 -21.66 19.35
N ARG A 435 -14.55 -21.96 20.59
CA ARG A 435 -15.40 -22.59 21.59
C ARG A 435 -15.84 -21.53 22.59
N LEU A 436 -17.15 -21.40 22.76
CA LEU A 436 -17.78 -20.50 23.72
C LEU A 436 -18.07 -21.26 25.01
N TYR A 437 -17.63 -20.70 26.11
CA TYR A 437 -17.94 -21.11 27.47
C TYR A 437 -18.89 -20.10 28.10
N ALA A 438 -19.83 -20.57 28.91
CA ALA A 438 -20.66 -19.69 29.73
C ALA A 438 -21.01 -20.31 31.09
N GLY A 439 -21.29 -19.46 32.07
CA GLY A 439 -21.64 -19.89 33.41
C GLY A 439 -22.03 -18.74 34.33
N THR A 440 -22.38 -19.06 35.56
CA THR A 440 -22.83 -18.08 36.57
C THR A 440 -21.68 -17.51 37.41
N ALA A 441 -20.48 -18.09 37.31
CA ALA A 441 -19.26 -17.60 37.96
C ALA A 441 -18.04 -17.73 37.01
N GLN A 442 -17.03 -16.88 37.23
CA GLN A 442 -15.83 -16.83 36.37
C GLN A 442 -15.02 -18.14 36.35
N ASN A 443 -15.11 -18.95 37.39
CA ASN A 443 -14.42 -20.23 37.53
C ASN A 443 -15.33 -21.44 37.30
N ALA A 444 -16.61 -21.23 36.99
CA ALA A 444 -17.60 -22.28 36.75
C ALA A 444 -18.34 -21.99 35.45
N MET A 445 -17.69 -22.32 34.33
CA MET A 445 -18.25 -22.18 32.98
C MET A 445 -18.07 -23.48 32.21
N GLU A 446 -19.10 -23.85 31.47
CA GLU A 446 -19.11 -25.05 30.62
C GLU A 446 -19.09 -24.65 29.14
N PRO A 447 -18.54 -25.49 28.24
CA PRO A 447 -18.60 -25.25 26.82
C PRO A 447 -20.05 -25.41 26.33
N ILE A 448 -20.57 -24.39 25.64
CA ILE A 448 -21.97 -24.34 25.21
C ILE A 448 -22.16 -24.24 23.70
N ALA A 449 -21.12 -23.83 22.96
CA ALA A 449 -21.17 -23.73 21.50
C ALA A 449 -19.77 -23.78 20.89
N GLU A 450 -19.66 -24.26 19.66
CA GLU A 450 -18.50 -24.03 18.80
C GLU A 450 -18.95 -23.30 17.53
N THR A 451 -18.16 -22.36 17.03
CA THR A 451 -18.49 -21.54 15.84
C THR A 451 -17.26 -21.39 14.97
N ALA A 452 -17.43 -21.57 13.65
CA ALA A 452 -16.33 -21.41 12.70
C ALA A 452 -15.76 -19.99 12.75
N TRP A 453 -14.43 -19.87 12.63
CA TRP A 453 -13.75 -18.58 12.61
C TRP A 453 -14.24 -17.73 11.43
N ASN A 454 -14.58 -16.47 11.70
CA ASN A 454 -15.13 -15.54 10.72
C ASN A 454 -14.44 -14.17 10.67
N GLY A 455 -13.12 -14.16 10.75
CA GLY A 455 -12.34 -12.92 10.83
C GLY A 455 -11.88 -12.64 12.26
N LEU A 456 -11.15 -11.53 12.41
CA LEU A 456 -10.61 -11.05 13.67
C LEU A 456 -11.66 -10.77 14.74
N ASP A 457 -12.93 -10.63 14.33
CA ASP A 457 -14.11 -10.50 15.18
C ASP A 457 -15.16 -11.51 14.68
N THR A 458 -15.38 -12.56 15.45
CA THR A 458 -16.39 -13.58 15.16
C THR A 458 -17.57 -13.41 16.11
N ALA A 459 -18.73 -13.04 15.55
CA ALA A 459 -19.99 -13.00 16.30
C ALA A 459 -20.53 -14.42 16.52
N ILE A 460 -20.83 -14.76 17.79
CA ILE A 460 -21.36 -16.05 18.23
C ILE A 460 -22.70 -15.78 18.90
N ALA A 461 -23.79 -16.33 18.36
CA ALA A 461 -25.09 -16.25 19.00
C ALA A 461 -25.08 -17.05 20.30
N LEU A 462 -25.56 -16.46 21.39
CA LEU A 462 -25.67 -17.13 22.67
C LEU A 462 -26.85 -18.11 22.64
N PRO A 463 -26.63 -19.42 22.89
CA PRO A 463 -27.71 -20.40 23.01
C PRO A 463 -28.74 -20.00 24.07
N ALA A 464 -30.03 -20.28 23.80
CA ALA A 464 -31.12 -19.96 24.74
C ALA A 464 -30.94 -20.60 26.13
N ALA A 465 -30.34 -21.80 26.19
CA ALA A 465 -30.02 -22.49 27.44
C ALA A 465 -28.97 -21.75 28.31
N ALA A 466 -28.19 -20.84 27.72
CA ALA A 466 -27.18 -20.05 28.41
C ALA A 466 -27.68 -18.65 28.83
N THR A 467 -28.99 -18.38 28.75
CA THR A 467 -29.58 -17.09 29.12
C THR A 467 -29.32 -16.71 30.58
N SER A 468 -29.24 -17.67 31.50
CA SER A 468 -28.91 -17.46 32.92
C SER A 468 -27.43 -17.19 33.20
N ALA A 469 -26.54 -17.42 32.22
CA ALA A 469 -25.11 -17.18 32.41
C ALA A 469 -24.83 -15.70 32.69
N THR A 470 -23.89 -15.41 33.59
CA THR A 470 -23.43 -14.05 33.91
C THR A 470 -22.03 -13.78 33.36
N TYR A 471 -21.29 -14.84 33.03
CA TYR A 471 -19.95 -14.78 32.46
C TYR A 471 -19.85 -15.62 31.20
N VAL A 472 -18.99 -15.17 30.28
CA VAL A 472 -18.60 -15.89 29.07
C VAL A 472 -17.09 -15.91 28.90
N LYS A 473 -16.58 -16.90 28.19
CA LYS A 473 -15.18 -17.00 27.79
C LYS A 473 -15.10 -17.63 26.41
N VAL A 474 -14.11 -17.25 25.61
CA VAL A 474 -13.86 -17.89 24.31
C VAL A 474 -12.49 -18.55 24.28
N GLU A 475 -12.41 -19.70 23.61
CA GLU A 475 -11.18 -20.44 23.34
C GLU A 475 -11.03 -20.62 21.84
N ALA A 476 -9.88 -20.24 21.30
CA ALA A 476 -9.53 -20.44 19.91
C ALA A 476 -8.98 -21.85 19.71
N LEU A 477 -9.50 -22.56 18.71
CA LEU A 477 -9.07 -23.91 18.36
C LEU A 477 -8.51 -23.94 16.92
N ASP A 478 -7.48 -24.75 16.70
CA ASP A 478 -6.99 -25.04 15.36
C ASP A 478 -7.89 -26.05 14.60
N ALA A 479 -7.48 -26.42 13.39
CA ALA A 479 -8.23 -27.34 12.54
C ALA A 479 -8.38 -28.74 13.16
N GLN A 480 -7.44 -29.15 14.02
CA GLN A 480 -7.42 -30.43 14.73
C GLN A 480 -8.19 -30.37 16.06
N GLY A 481 -8.62 -29.17 16.49
CA GLY A 481 -9.30 -28.97 17.76
C GLY A 481 -8.37 -28.74 18.95
N LYS A 482 -7.09 -28.48 18.71
CA LYS A 482 -6.15 -28.12 19.77
C LYS A 482 -6.33 -26.65 20.16
N PRO A 483 -6.31 -26.32 21.46
CA PRO A 483 -6.33 -24.93 21.93
C PRO A 483 -5.11 -24.14 21.45
N LEU A 484 -5.37 -22.92 20.98
CA LEU A 484 -4.36 -21.93 20.57
C LEU A 484 -4.22 -20.79 21.58
N GLY A 485 -5.32 -20.44 22.27
CA GLY A 485 -5.38 -19.37 23.25
C GLY A 485 -6.81 -19.18 23.74
N SER A 486 -6.97 -18.57 24.91
CA SER A 486 -8.29 -18.34 25.51
C SER A 486 -8.39 -16.97 26.15
N SER A 487 -9.59 -16.40 26.17
CA SER A 487 -9.83 -15.11 26.80
C SER A 487 -9.91 -15.24 28.32
N ASN A 488 -9.80 -14.11 29.00
CA ASN A 488 -10.32 -14.00 30.36
C ASN A 488 -11.86 -14.17 30.35
N ALA A 489 -12.43 -14.50 31.51
CA ALA A 489 -13.88 -14.45 31.68
C ALA A 489 -14.37 -13.00 31.56
N ALA A 490 -15.38 -12.78 30.73
CA ALA A 490 -16.00 -11.47 30.52
C ALA A 490 -17.43 -11.48 31.08
N PRO A 491 -17.86 -10.43 31.80
CA PRO A 491 -19.23 -10.32 32.25
C PRO A 491 -20.17 -10.10 31.06
N ARG A 492 -21.40 -10.61 31.16
CA ARG A 492 -22.49 -10.28 30.22
C ARG A 492 -23.16 -8.97 30.65
N THR A 493 -23.14 -7.96 29.79
CA THR A 493 -23.81 -6.67 30.02
C THR A 493 -25.12 -6.60 29.21
N GLY A 494 -26.18 -6.02 29.81
CA GLY A 494 -27.49 -5.83 29.16
C GLY A 494 -28.36 -7.10 29.09
N ARG A 495 -28.96 -7.48 30.24
CA ARG A 495 -29.98 -8.53 30.32
C ARG A 495 -31.26 -8.13 29.59
#